data_AF-A0A8T1VZL4-F1
#
_entry.id   AF-A0A8T1VZL4-F1
#
_cell.length_a   1.000
_cell.length_b   1.000
_cell.length_c   1.000
_cell.angle_alpha   90.00
_cell.angle_beta   90.00
_cell.angle_gamma   90.00
#
_symmetry.space_group_name_H-M   'P 1'
#
loop_
_entity.id
_entity.type
_entity.pdbx_description
1 polymer ?
#
loop_
_entity_poly.entity_id
_entity_poly.type
_entity_poly.pdbx_seq_one_letter_code
_entity_poly.pdbx_strand_id
1 'polypeptide(L)'
;MTQSLRAGARGMSSATEQEAKEQMHRWNTISKGMIGLSAVYTVYAISDHLSHEHHDEEKPAYPYLKMRTKPFPWPESDCDLLDRECRRKSREAKKALE
;
A
#
# COMPACT_ATOMS: atom_id res chain seq x y z
N MET A 1 -22.56 25.13 -62.45
CA MET A 1 -22.53 25.34 -60.98
C MET A 1 -23.24 24.18 -60.32
N THR A 2 -22.52 23.27 -59.66
CA THR A 2 -23.11 22.20 -58.86
C THR A 2 -22.43 22.22 -57.50
N GLN A 3 -23.10 22.85 -56.53
CA GLN A 3 -22.65 22.96 -55.15
C GLN A 3 -23.06 21.69 -54.42
N SER A 4 -22.09 20.94 -53.89
CA SER A 4 -22.31 19.65 -53.21
C SER A 4 -22.86 19.85 -51.80
N LEU A 5 -24.10 19.42 -51.58
CA LEU A 5 -24.81 19.39 -50.30
C LEU A 5 -24.35 18.23 -49.40
N ARG A 6 -23.10 18.25 -48.93
CA ARG A 6 -22.67 17.39 -47.81
C ARG A 6 -22.30 18.24 -46.60
N ALA A 7 -23.29 18.99 -46.12
CA ALA A 7 -23.29 19.50 -44.76
C ALA A 7 -23.92 18.44 -43.85
N GLY A 8 -23.17 17.98 -42.83
CA GLY A 8 -23.78 17.46 -41.60
C GLY A 8 -23.61 15.98 -41.27
N ALA A 9 -22.39 15.53 -41.00
CA ALA A 9 -22.18 14.56 -39.93
C ALA A 9 -21.54 15.32 -38.76
N ARG A 10 -22.34 15.71 -37.76
CA ARG A 10 -21.81 16.30 -36.54
C ARG A 10 -21.10 15.18 -35.78
N GLY A 11 -19.77 15.15 -35.82
CA GLY A 11 -18.97 14.24 -35.02
C GLY A 11 -19.27 14.52 -33.54
N MET A 12 -20.11 13.68 -32.92
CA MET A 12 -20.50 13.76 -31.51
C MET A 12 -19.38 13.27 -30.56
N SER A 13 -18.20 12.96 -31.08
CA SER A 13 -17.04 12.58 -30.26
C SER A 13 -16.30 13.84 -29.82
N SER A 14 -16.06 13.98 -28.51
CA SER A 14 -15.31 15.11 -27.95
C SER A 14 -13.83 15.15 -28.37
N ALA A 15 -13.35 14.11 -29.07
CA ALA A 15 -12.01 14.02 -29.62
C ALA A 15 -12.02 13.20 -30.93
N THR A 16 -11.16 13.57 -31.87
CA THR A 16 -10.84 12.79 -33.06
C THR A 16 -10.06 11.51 -32.69
N GLU A 17 -10.05 10.51 -33.57
CA GLU A 17 -9.32 9.26 -33.34
C GLU A 17 -7.81 9.51 -33.13
N GLN A 18 -7.24 10.50 -33.83
CA GLN A 18 -5.84 10.88 -33.67
C GLN A 18 -5.57 11.47 -32.29
N GLU A 19 -6.41 12.42 -31.84
CA GLU A 19 -6.31 13.00 -30.49
C GLU A 19 -6.44 11.94 -29.39
N ALA A 20 -7.32 10.96 -29.56
CA ALA A 20 -7.47 9.85 -28.61
C ALA A 20 -6.19 8.99 -28.51
N LYS A 21 -5.53 8.70 -29.64
CA LYS A 21 -4.26 7.95 -29.66
C LYS A 21 -3.14 8.73 -28.99
N GLU A 22 -3.06 10.03 -29.22
CA GLU A 22 -2.07 10.91 -28.59
C GLU A 22 -2.26 11.01 -27.07
N GLN A 23 -3.50 11.15 -26.61
CA GLN A 23 -3.82 11.17 -25.18
C GLN A 23 -3.46 9.86 -24.49
N MET A 24 -3.77 8.72 -25.12
CA MET A 24 -3.41 7.39 -24.61
C MET A 24 -1.89 7.22 -24.55
N HIS A 25 -1.16 7.61 -25.60
CA HIS A 25 0.30 7.55 -25.62
C HIS A 25 0.93 8.42 -24.52
N ARG A 26 0.43 9.63 -24.34
CA ARG A 26 0.90 10.56 -23.29
C ARG A 26 0.76 9.95 -21.90
N TRP A 27 -0.43 9.46 -21.56
CA TRP A 27 -0.67 8.89 -20.23
C TRP A 27 0.10 7.59 -20.00
N ASN A 28 0.24 6.74 -21.01
CA ASN A 28 1.09 5.56 -20.91
C ASN A 28 2.56 5.91 -20.65
N THR A 29 3.06 6.97 -21.28
CA THR A 29 4.44 7.43 -21.07
C THR A 29 4.63 7.97 -19.65
N ILE A 30 3.69 8.79 -19.18
CA ILE A 30 3.71 9.33 -17.81
C ILE A 30 3.65 8.17 -16.79
N SER A 31 2.73 7.22 -16.96
CA SER A 31 2.60 6.07 -16.05
C SER A 31 3.87 5.24 -16.00
N LYS A 32 4.53 4.99 -17.14
CA LYS A 32 5.83 4.31 -17.15
C LYS A 32 6.90 5.07 -16.37
N GLY A 33 6.94 6.40 -16.49
CA GLY A 33 7.82 7.24 -15.68
C GLY A 33 7.52 7.14 -14.18
N MET A 34 6.23 7.19 -13.80
CA MET A 34 5.80 7.10 -12.40
C MET A 34 6.08 5.73 -11.79
N ILE A 35 5.97 4.65 -12.58
CA ILE A 35 6.38 3.30 -12.13
C ILE A 35 7.86 3.31 -11.76
N GLY A 36 8.73 3.87 -12.61
CA GLY A 36 10.16 4.01 -12.31
C GLY A 36 10.43 4.79 -11.03
N LEU A 37 9.78 5.94 -10.86
CA LEU A 37 9.91 6.76 -9.64
C LEU A 37 9.46 6.00 -8.38
N SER A 38 8.30 5.34 -8.44
CA SER A 38 7.77 4.55 -7.32
C SER A 38 8.71 3.40 -6.96
N ALA A 39 9.31 2.72 -7.94
CA ALA A 39 10.26 1.63 -7.69
C ALA A 39 11.50 2.12 -6.94
N VAL A 40 12.08 3.26 -7.34
CA VAL A 40 13.24 3.87 -6.63
C VAL A 40 12.86 4.23 -5.19
N TYR A 41 11.71 4.89 -5.01
CA TYR A 41 11.23 5.25 -3.67
C TYR A 41 10.97 4.02 -2.80
N THR A 42 10.41 2.95 -3.37
CA THR A 42 10.20 1.68 -2.66
C THR A 42 11.50 1.07 -2.19
N VAL A 43 12.55 1.03 -3.03
CA VAL A 43 13.87 0.52 -2.62
C VAL A 43 14.44 1.36 -1.48
N TYR A 44 14.34 2.68 -1.56
CA TYR A 44 14.76 3.58 -0.48
C TYR A 44 14.00 3.29 0.83
N ALA A 45 12.67 3.25 0.78
CA ALA A 45 11.83 3.03 1.96
C ALA A 45 12.04 1.64 2.59
N ILE A 46 12.24 0.60 1.78
CA ILE A 46 12.57 -0.74 2.29
C ILE A 46 13.95 -0.73 2.95
N SER A 47 14.94 -0.08 2.34
CA SER A 47 16.30 0.01 2.90
C SER A 47 16.28 0.71 4.25
N ASP A 48 15.54 1.81 4.36
CA ASP A 48 15.33 2.54 5.62
C ASP A 48 14.58 1.67 6.64
N HIS A 49 13.48 1.02 6.24
CA HIS A 49 12.67 0.20 7.13
C HIS A 49 13.40 -1.04 7.67
N LEU A 50 14.33 -1.62 6.90
CA LEU A 50 15.14 -2.75 7.35
C LEU A 50 16.31 -2.33 8.24
N SER A 51 16.66 -1.03 8.25
CA SER A 51 17.82 -0.51 8.97
C SER A 51 17.49 0.18 10.29
N HIS A 52 16.23 0.57 10.53
CA HIS A 52 15.87 1.16 11.82
C HIS A 52 15.71 0.07 12.89
N GLU A 53 16.32 0.30 14.05
CA GLU A 53 16.01 -0.48 15.24
C GLU A 53 14.56 -0.19 15.63
N HIS A 54 13.74 -1.24 15.75
CA HIS A 54 12.54 -1.11 16.56
C HIS A 54 13.04 -0.76 17.96
N HIS A 55 12.69 0.42 18.48
CA HIS A 55 12.95 0.77 19.87
C HIS A 55 12.16 -0.19 20.78
N ASP A 56 12.70 -1.38 20.94
CA ASP A 56 12.43 -2.33 22.02
C ASP A 56 13.12 -1.84 23.31
N GLU A 57 13.26 -0.52 23.49
CA GLU A 57 13.38 -0.01 24.84
C GLU A 57 12.13 -0.49 25.56
N GLU A 58 12.32 -1.40 26.52
CA GLU A 58 11.27 -1.85 27.42
C GLU A 58 10.66 -0.61 28.05
N LYS A 59 9.61 -0.08 27.41
CA LYS A 59 8.83 1.01 27.97
C LYS A 59 8.41 0.49 29.34
N PRO A 60 8.64 1.27 30.41
CA PRO A 60 8.15 0.89 31.73
C PRO A 60 6.69 0.48 31.62
N ALA A 61 6.29 -0.54 32.38
CA ALA A 61 4.92 -1.08 32.36
C ALA A 61 3.93 -0.07 32.94
N TYR A 62 3.63 0.96 32.15
CA TYR A 62 2.71 2.01 32.54
C TYR A 62 1.30 1.42 32.63
N PRO A 63 0.51 1.77 33.65
CA PRO A 63 -0.84 1.21 33.85
C PRO A 63 -1.78 1.41 32.66
N TYR A 64 -1.50 2.39 31.80
CA TYR A 64 -2.30 2.71 30.62
C TYR A 64 -1.83 2.02 29.33
N LEU A 65 -0.68 1.36 29.34
CA LEU A 65 -0.23 0.53 28.22
C LEU A 65 -0.66 -0.91 28.44
N LYS A 66 -0.92 -1.63 27.35
CA LYS A 66 -1.34 -3.05 27.36
C LYS A 66 -2.51 -3.33 28.33
N MET A 67 -3.43 -2.37 28.50
CA MET A 67 -4.63 -2.56 29.31
C MET A 67 -5.48 -3.71 28.75
N ARG A 68 -5.83 -4.68 29.62
CA ARG A 68 -6.64 -5.85 29.28
C ARG A 68 -7.72 -6.07 30.33
N THR A 69 -8.97 -5.81 29.97
CA THR A 69 -10.14 -6.15 30.80
C THR A 69 -10.74 -7.50 30.43
N LYS A 70 -10.49 -7.98 29.20
CA LYS A 70 -10.94 -9.27 28.68
C LYS A 70 -9.83 -9.89 27.82
N PRO A 71 -9.61 -11.21 27.90
CA PRO A 71 -8.68 -11.90 27.01
C PRO A 71 -9.15 -11.85 25.56
N PHE A 72 -8.20 -11.86 24.64
CA PHE A 72 -8.52 -11.99 23.22
C PHE A 72 -8.99 -13.40 22.85
N PRO A 73 -9.75 -13.55 21.74
CA PRO A 73 -10.36 -14.82 21.35
C PRO A 73 -9.41 -15.82 20.67
N TRP A 74 -8.10 -15.58 20.65
CA TRP A 74 -7.09 -16.46 20.03
C TRP A 74 -6.19 -17.16 21.07
N PRO A 75 -5.42 -18.21 20.69
CA PRO A 75 -4.68 -19.04 21.65
C PRO A 75 -3.62 -18.32 22.49
N GLU A 76 -2.99 -17.29 21.93
CA GLU A 76 -2.11 -16.37 22.67
C GLU A 76 -2.91 -15.14 23.12
N SER A 77 -3.86 -15.34 24.03
CA SER A 77 -4.90 -14.37 24.38
C SER A 77 -4.41 -13.03 24.95
N ASP A 78 -3.13 -12.95 25.31
CA ASP A 78 -2.49 -11.74 25.84
C ASP A 78 -1.79 -10.90 24.76
N CYS A 79 -1.44 -11.51 23.62
CA CYS A 79 -0.76 -10.83 22.50
C CYS A 79 -1.76 -10.13 21.58
N ASP A 80 -1.44 -8.93 21.08
CA ASP A 80 -2.27 -8.21 20.10
C ASP A 80 -2.31 -8.88 18.71
N LEU A 81 -3.31 -8.53 17.91
CA LEU A 81 -3.60 -9.18 16.62
C LEU A 81 -2.39 -9.19 15.65
N LEU A 82 -1.56 -8.15 15.67
CA LEU A 82 -0.38 -7.99 14.80
C LEU A 82 0.95 -8.09 15.56
N ASP A 83 0.91 -8.41 16.85
CA ASP A 83 2.11 -8.55 17.68
C ASP A 83 2.74 -9.93 17.43
N ARG A 84 3.68 -9.97 16.48
CA ARG A 84 4.37 -11.21 16.09
C ARG A 84 5.40 -11.65 17.14
N GLU A 85 6.10 -10.70 17.74
CA GLU A 85 7.12 -10.96 18.75
C GLU A 85 6.52 -11.51 20.05
N CYS A 86 5.41 -10.93 20.55
CA CYS A 86 4.71 -11.48 21.70
C CYS A 86 4.27 -12.94 21.45
N ARG A 87 3.75 -13.23 20.26
CA ARG A 87 3.32 -14.60 19.92
C ARG A 87 4.51 -15.56 19.84
N ARG A 88 5.64 -15.13 19.28
CA ARG A 88 6.87 -15.93 19.25
C ARG A 88 7.34 -16.25 20.68
N LYS A 89 7.49 -15.24 21.53
CA LYS A 89 7.89 -15.39 22.94
C LYS A 89 6.92 -16.26 23.74
N SER A 90 5.60 -16.06 23.58
CA SER A 90 4.57 -16.87 24.24
C SER A 90 4.65 -18.34 23.85
N ARG A 91 4.91 -18.64 22.57
CA ARG A 91 5.07 -20.03 22.08
C ARG A 91 6.36 -20.67 22.53
N GLU A 92 7.47 -19.94 22.53
CA GLU A 92 8.76 -20.40 23.06
C GLU A 92 8.65 -20.70 24.55
N ALA A 93 8.01 -19.82 25.33
CA ALA A 93 7.76 -20.03 26.76
C ALA A 93 6.87 -21.26 27.02
N LYS A 94 5.80 -21.45 26.23
CA LYS A 94 4.96 -22.66 26.32
C LYS A 94 5.76 -23.94 26.07
N LYS A 95 6.59 -23.96 25.01
CA LYS A 95 7.46 -25.10 24.69
C LYS A 95 8.51 -25.39 25.77
N ALA A 96 9.03 -24.36 26.42
CA ALA A 96 10.02 -24.51 27.48
C ALA A 96 9.42 -25.09 28.79
N LEU A 97 8.10 -25.08 28.91
CA LEU A 97 7.35 -25.61 30.05
C LEU A 97 6.79 -27.03 29.80
N GLU A 98 6.90 -27.54 28.57
CA GLU A 98 6.53 -28.91 28.16
C GLU A 98 7.72 -29.86 28.29
#